data_AF-A0A7L4PJL3-F1
#
_entry.id   AF-A0A7L4PJL3-F1
#
_cell.length_a   1.000
_cell.length_b   1.000
_cell.length_c   1.000
_cell.angle_alpha   90.00
_cell.angle_beta   90.00
_cell.angle_gamma   90.00
#
_symmetry.space_group_name_H-M   'P 1'
#
loop_
_entity.id
_entity.type
_entity.pdbx_description
1 polymer ?
#
loop_
_entity_poly.entity_id
_entity_poly.type
_entity_poly.pdbx_seq_one_letter_code
_entity_poly.pdbx_strand_id
1 'polypeptide(L)'
;MVDLMASYKERILKAIVDSKDGLTTVEVARKAGVSKTTVIKYLSVLKSEGLCEFVEVGPSKLWRTNNHGEAQAGREAPPRQTASRQADQALEVQALSLECGEDDQADGAVISLSLKVKPDQICNLIKQMKRCTHE
;
A
#
# COMPACT_ATOMS: atom_id res chain seq x y z
N MET A 1 -25.99 22.63 -10.99
CA MET A 1 -26.09 21.16 -11.01
C MET A 1 -25.44 20.68 -9.71
N VAL A 2 -26.25 20.29 -8.74
CA VAL A 2 -25.81 20.02 -7.37
C VAL A 2 -25.18 18.63 -7.30
N ASP A 3 -23.91 18.53 -6.90
CA ASP A 3 -23.24 17.25 -6.61
C ASP A 3 -23.99 16.57 -5.45
N LEU A 4 -24.88 15.65 -5.79
CA LEU A 4 -25.70 14.88 -4.87
C LEU A 4 -24.80 13.85 -4.15
N MET A 5 -24.40 14.16 -2.92
CA MET A 5 -23.80 13.25 -1.93
C MET A 5 -22.66 12.35 -2.43
N ALA A 6 -21.66 12.94 -3.10
CA ALA A 6 -20.39 12.25 -3.28
C ALA A 6 -19.81 11.88 -1.91
N SER A 7 -19.53 10.58 -1.72
CA SER A 7 -18.91 10.04 -0.50
C SER A 7 -17.59 10.77 -0.22
N TYR A 8 -17.14 10.78 1.04
CA TYR A 8 -15.82 11.30 1.37
C TYR A 8 -14.73 10.67 0.50
N LYS A 9 -14.85 9.37 0.19
CA LYS A 9 -13.95 8.66 -0.73
C LYS A 9 -13.90 9.29 -2.12
N GLU A 10 -15.06 9.55 -2.72
CA GLU A 10 -15.18 10.09 -4.07
C GLU A 10 -14.66 11.53 -4.15
N ARG A 11 -15.01 12.36 -3.16
CA ARG A 11 -14.53 13.75 -3.08
C ARG A 11 -13.01 13.81 -2.94
N ILE A 12 -12.42 12.94 -2.13
CA ILE A 12 -10.98 12.84 -1.94
C ILE A 12 -10.29 12.37 -3.23
N LEU A 13 -10.80 11.31 -3.87
CA LEU A 13 -10.24 10.79 -5.10
C LEU A 13 -10.32 11.82 -6.23
N LYS A 14 -11.47 12.48 -6.39
CA LYS A 14 -11.66 13.57 -7.38
C LYS A 14 -10.65 14.70 -7.17
N ALA A 15 -10.42 15.13 -5.92
CA ALA A 15 -9.43 16.17 -5.63
C ALA A 15 -8.02 15.82 -6.12
N ILE A 16 -7.62 14.55 -6.01
CA ILE A 16 -6.32 14.01 -6.45
C ILE A 16 -6.27 13.90 -7.98
N VAL A 17 -7.31 13.36 -8.62
CA VAL A 17 -7.44 13.24 -10.09
C VAL A 17 -7.34 14.61 -10.75
N ASP A 18 -7.97 15.62 -10.16
CA ASP A 18 -7.98 16.99 -10.67
C ASP A 18 -6.62 17.73 -10.46
N SER A 19 -5.57 17.06 -9.98
CA SER A 19 -4.24 17.66 -9.78
C SER A 19 -3.16 16.95 -10.60
N LYS A 20 -2.51 17.68 -11.50
CA LYS A 20 -1.40 17.16 -12.32
C LYS A 20 -0.11 16.96 -11.52
N ASP A 21 0.20 17.89 -10.63
CA ASP A 21 1.46 17.90 -9.87
C ASP A 21 1.37 17.12 -8.54
N GLY A 22 0.19 16.56 -8.25
CA GLY A 22 -0.13 15.95 -6.96
C GLY A 22 -0.50 16.98 -5.89
N LEU A 23 -0.89 16.50 -4.72
CA LEU A 23 -1.34 17.35 -3.61
C LEU A 23 -0.79 16.84 -2.28
N THR A 24 -0.41 17.75 -1.39
CA THR A 24 -0.18 17.39 0.01
C THR A 24 -1.49 16.95 0.67
N THR A 25 -1.40 16.16 1.75
CA THR A 25 -2.59 15.75 2.54
C THR A 25 -3.46 16.95 2.97
N VAL A 26 -2.83 18.08 3.27
CA VAL A 26 -3.53 19.32 3.68
C VAL A 26 -4.30 19.91 2.51
N GLU A 27 -3.72 19.93 1.32
CA GLU A 27 -4.37 20.44 0.12
C GLU A 27 -5.51 19.53 -0.35
N VAL A 28 -5.34 18.20 -0.25
CA VAL A 28 -6.43 17.24 -0.48
C VAL A 28 -7.60 17.53 0.46
N ALA A 29 -7.33 17.74 1.75
CA ALA A 29 -8.37 18.07 2.73
C ALA A 29 -9.11 19.36 2.38
N ARG A 30 -8.36 20.42 2.03
CA ARG A 30 -8.92 21.71 1.62
C ARG A 30 -9.77 21.59 0.36
N LYS A 31 -9.27 20.90 -0.68
CA LYS A 31 -9.94 20.77 -1.99
C LYS A 31 -11.15 19.83 -1.92
N ALA A 32 -11.06 18.76 -1.16
CA ALA A 32 -12.17 17.83 -0.95
C ALA A 32 -13.23 18.41 -0.01
N GLY A 33 -12.91 19.38 0.85
CA GLY A 33 -13.80 19.93 1.87
C GLY A 33 -14.06 18.94 3.01
N VAL A 34 -13.01 18.22 3.44
CA VAL A 34 -13.06 17.11 4.40
C VAL A 34 -11.96 17.29 5.44
N SER A 35 -12.16 16.82 6.68
CA SER A 35 -11.15 16.92 7.73
C SER A 35 -9.83 16.21 7.37
N LYS A 36 -8.70 16.74 7.84
CA LYS A 36 -7.37 16.13 7.60
C LYS A 36 -7.30 14.68 8.10
N THR A 37 -7.88 14.37 9.27
CA THR A 37 -7.91 13.01 9.83
C THR A 37 -8.73 12.06 8.97
N THR A 38 -9.89 12.50 8.47
CA THR A 38 -10.71 11.71 7.54
C THR A 38 -9.92 11.46 6.25
N VAL A 39 -9.25 12.48 5.71
CA VAL A 39 -8.43 12.35 4.50
C VAL A 39 -7.31 11.32 4.69
N ILE A 40 -6.58 11.36 5.81
CA ILE A 40 -5.54 10.37 6.12
C ILE A 40 -6.10 8.95 6.11
N LYS A 41 -7.25 8.72 6.76
CA LYS A 41 -7.90 7.39 6.78
C LYS A 41 -8.25 6.90 5.38
N TYR A 42 -8.84 7.76 4.55
CA TYR A 42 -9.28 7.38 3.20
C TYR A 42 -8.11 7.26 2.21
N LEU A 43 -7.03 8.04 2.34
CA LEU A 43 -5.84 7.91 1.52
C LEU A 43 -5.16 6.54 1.71
N SER A 44 -5.16 6.01 2.94
CA SER A 44 -4.68 4.64 3.20
C SER A 44 -5.51 3.60 2.44
N VAL A 45 -6.84 3.74 2.45
CA VAL A 45 -7.75 2.84 1.71
C VAL A 45 -7.52 2.95 0.20
N LEU A 46 -7.52 4.17 -0.35
CA LEU A 46 -7.34 4.43 -1.78
C LEU A 46 -5.97 3.94 -2.29
N LYS A 47 -4.92 4.05 -1.46
CA LYS A 47 -3.60 3.50 -1.77
C LYS A 47 -3.61 1.97 -1.80
N SER A 48 -4.25 1.33 -0.82
CA SER A 48 -4.37 -0.13 -0.78
C SER A 48 -5.20 -0.69 -1.94
N GLU A 49 -6.16 0.08 -2.44
CA GLU A 49 -6.93 -0.23 -3.64
C GLU A 49 -6.18 0.09 -4.95
N GLY A 50 -4.99 0.69 -4.87
CA GLY A 50 -4.18 1.07 -6.03
C GLY A 50 -4.73 2.24 -6.83
N LEU A 51 -5.65 3.04 -6.28
CA LEU A 51 -6.26 4.20 -6.96
C LEU A 51 -5.39 5.45 -6.88
N CYS A 52 -4.56 5.56 -5.84
CA CYS A 52 -3.61 6.65 -5.69
C CYS A 52 -2.29 6.15 -5.08
N GLU A 53 -1.24 6.91 -5.31
CA GLU A 53 0.07 6.71 -4.69
C GLU A 53 0.59 8.04 -4.14
N PHE A 54 1.74 7.99 -3.46
CA PHE A 54 2.43 9.19 -3.04
C PHE A 54 3.89 9.17 -3.45
N VAL A 55 4.42 10.35 -3.75
CA VAL A 55 5.84 10.59 -3.99
C VAL A 55 6.35 11.56 -2.94
N GLU A 56 7.56 11.31 -2.44
CA GLU A 56 8.24 12.21 -1.51
C GLU A 56 9.05 13.23 -2.31
N VAL A 57 8.75 14.50 -2.09
CA VAL A 57 9.43 15.64 -2.71
C VAL A 57 9.91 16.54 -1.60
N GLY A 58 11.21 16.46 -1.29
CA GLY A 58 11.80 17.09 -0.11
C GLY A 58 11.10 16.61 1.18
N PRO A 59 10.68 17.50 2.08
CA PRO A 59 9.98 17.12 3.31
C PRO A 59 8.49 16.81 3.10
N SER A 60 7.98 16.88 1.87
CA SER A 60 6.55 16.80 1.58
C SER A 60 6.17 15.51 0.87
N LYS A 61 5.00 14.99 1.23
CA LYS A 61 4.35 13.85 0.58
C LYS A 61 3.26 14.33 -0.36
N LEU A 62 3.41 14.06 -1.66
CA LEU A 62 2.46 14.47 -2.70
C LEU A 62 1.68 13.26 -3.21
N TRP A 63 0.36 13.31 -3.06
CA TRP A 63 -0.58 12.29 -3.52
C TRP A 63 -0.98 12.51 -4.97
N ARG A 64 -0.94 11.45 -5.77
CA ARG A 64 -1.24 11.45 -7.22
C ARG A 64 -2.08 10.24 -7.59
N THR A 65 -2.78 10.31 -8.72
CA THR A 65 -3.48 9.14 -9.26
C THR A 65 -2.49 8.11 -9.76
N ASN A 66 -2.83 6.84 -9.55
CA ASN A 66 -2.04 5.75 -10.07
C ASN A 66 -2.42 5.52 -11.55
N ASN A 67 -1.74 6.21 -12.48
CA ASN A 67 -2.00 6.08 -13.92
C ASN A 67 -1.29 4.86 -14.53
N HIS A 68 -1.47 3.67 -13.94
CA HIS A 68 -1.00 2.40 -14.50
C HIS A 68 -1.83 1.95 -15.72
N GLY A 69 -1.95 2.84 -16.72
CA GLY A 69 -2.71 2.62 -17.95
C GLY A 69 -1.95 2.98 -19.23
N GLU A 70 -1.22 4.11 -19.30
CA GLU A 70 -0.78 4.62 -20.62
C GLU A 70 0.62 5.24 -20.71
N ALA A 71 1.46 5.20 -19.66
CA ALA A 71 2.84 5.64 -19.81
C ALA A 71 3.81 4.95 -18.83
N GLN A 72 4.72 4.14 -19.39
CA GLN A 72 6.03 3.78 -18.83
C GLN A 72 6.00 2.69 -17.73
N ALA A 73 6.44 1.45 -17.93
CA ALA A 73 7.55 0.97 -18.77
C ALA A 73 8.75 1.93 -18.68
N GLY A 74 9.39 1.97 -17.50
CA GLY A 74 10.70 2.61 -17.33
C GLY A 74 10.75 3.70 -16.27
N ARG A 75 10.65 3.33 -14.99
CA ARG A 75 11.52 3.94 -13.96
C ARG A 75 11.54 3.12 -12.68
N GLU A 76 12.63 2.36 -12.62
CA GLU A 76 13.33 1.80 -11.48
C GLU A 76 12.92 2.35 -10.09
N ALA A 77 12.48 1.43 -9.23
CA ALA A 77 12.58 1.57 -7.79
C ALA A 77 14.07 1.59 -7.37
N PRO A 78 14.47 2.36 -6.32
CA PRO A 78 15.86 2.37 -5.90
C PRO A 78 16.27 1.04 -5.26
N PRO A 79 17.58 0.69 -5.31
CA PRO A 79 18.05 -0.67 -5.23
C PRO A 79 18.45 -1.10 -3.80
N ARG A 80 18.28 -2.39 -3.50
CA ARG A 80 19.17 -3.11 -2.60
C ARG A 80 19.60 -4.43 -3.27
N GLN A 81 20.74 -4.37 -3.95
CA GLN A 81 21.57 -5.54 -4.31
C GLN A 81 22.26 -6.03 -3.01
N THR A 82 22.48 -7.32 -2.75
CA THR A 82 23.41 -8.31 -3.35
C THR A 82 23.27 -9.59 -2.49
N ALA A 83 23.50 -10.85 -2.86
CA ALA A 83 23.91 -11.57 -4.06
C ALA A 83 23.69 -13.09 -3.83
N SER A 84 23.51 -13.84 -4.94
CA SER A 84 23.78 -15.27 -5.17
C SER A 84 23.20 -16.38 -4.24
N ARG A 85 22.26 -17.18 -4.75
CA ARG A 85 22.47 -18.60 -5.21
C ARG A 85 21.12 -19.30 -5.48
N GLN A 86 21.07 -20.01 -6.62
CA GLN A 86 20.22 -21.16 -6.98
C GLN A 86 18.68 -21.10 -6.82
N ALA A 87 18.02 -21.15 -7.99
CA ALA A 87 16.70 -21.75 -8.27
C ALA A 87 15.73 -21.87 -7.08
N ASP A 88 14.94 -20.83 -6.83
CA ASP A 88 13.71 -20.97 -6.05
C ASP A 88 12.65 -20.16 -6.79
N GLN A 89 11.52 -20.80 -7.12
CA GLN A 89 10.38 -20.14 -7.73
C GLN A 89 9.95 -19.00 -6.80
N ALA A 90 10.30 -17.78 -7.16
CA ALA A 90 10.09 -16.62 -6.31
C ALA A 90 8.59 -16.47 -6.05
N LEU A 91 8.22 -16.60 -4.78
CA LEU A 91 6.85 -16.42 -4.33
C LEU A 91 6.48 -14.93 -4.52
N GLU A 92 5.64 -14.62 -5.50
CA GLU A 92 5.17 -13.24 -5.72
C GLU A 92 4.15 -12.83 -4.66
N VAL A 93 4.63 -12.27 -3.55
CA VAL A 93 3.79 -11.66 -2.51
C VAL A 93 3.43 -10.25 -2.94
N GLN A 94 2.13 -10.00 -3.17
CA GLN A 94 1.65 -8.70 -3.67
C GLN A 94 1.45 -7.67 -2.54
N ALA A 95 1.27 -8.11 -1.29
CA ALA A 95 1.12 -7.25 -0.13
C ALA A 95 1.43 -8.04 1.16
N LEU A 96 2.03 -7.35 2.14
CA LEU A 96 2.33 -7.86 3.47
C LEU A 96 1.86 -6.85 4.52
N SER A 97 1.02 -7.30 5.46
CA SER A 97 0.68 -6.56 6.67
C SER A 97 1.09 -7.38 7.89
N LEU A 98 1.79 -6.74 8.83
CA LEU A 98 2.26 -7.35 10.08
C LEU A 98 1.52 -6.72 11.25
N GLU A 99 0.88 -7.53 12.07
CA GLU A 99 0.31 -7.13 13.36
C GLU A 99 0.90 -8.03 14.46
N CYS A 100 1.44 -7.41 15.50
CA CYS A 100 1.98 -8.11 16.67
C CYS A 100 0.96 -7.95 17.79
N GLY A 101 0.39 -9.04 18.29
CA GLY A 101 -0.43 -9.02 19.49
C GLY A 101 0.46 -8.81 20.71
N GLU A 102 0.20 -7.77 21.49
CA GLU A 102 0.79 -7.60 22.81
C GLU A 102 -0.01 -8.45 23.81
N ASP A 103 0.27 -9.75 23.87
CA ASP A 103 -0.24 -10.61 24.94
C ASP A 103 0.71 -10.51 26.14
N ASP A 104 0.27 -9.75 27.16
CA ASP A 104 0.99 -9.47 28.42
C ASP A 104 1.05 -10.69 29.38
N GLN A 105 0.96 -11.91 28.85
CA GLN A 105 1.04 -13.13 29.65
C GLN A 105 1.90 -14.18 28.95
N ALA A 106 3.00 -14.51 29.61
CA ALA A 106 4.04 -15.43 29.15
C ALA A 106 3.46 -16.74 28.57
N ASP A 107 3.55 -16.90 27.25
CA ASP A 107 4.24 -17.99 26.54
C ASP A 107 3.92 -17.85 25.04
N GLY A 108 4.88 -17.33 24.25
CA GLY A 108 4.79 -17.25 22.79
C GLY A 108 4.12 -15.98 22.23
N ALA A 109 4.92 -15.12 21.59
CA ALA A 109 4.41 -13.97 20.84
C ALA A 109 3.67 -14.46 19.57
N VAL A 110 2.37 -14.15 19.46
CA VAL A 110 1.58 -14.46 18.27
C VAL A 110 1.75 -13.34 17.25
N ILE A 111 2.32 -13.69 16.09
CA ILE A 111 2.48 -12.78 14.95
C ILE A 111 1.45 -13.15 13.88
N SER A 112 0.59 -12.19 13.54
CA SER A 112 -0.40 -12.35 12.46
C SER A 112 0.09 -11.64 11.19
N LEU A 113 0.04 -12.35 10.07
CA LEU A 113 0.52 -11.90 8.77
C LEU A 113 -0.59 -12.06 7.73
N SER A 114 -0.95 -10.95 7.08
CA SER A 114 -1.86 -10.99 5.92
C SER A 114 -1.06 -10.88 4.63
N LEU A 115 -1.14 -11.91 3.78
CA LEU A 115 -0.43 -11.96 2.50
C LEU A 115 -1.40 -12.11 1.33
N LYS A 116 -1.19 -11.34 0.27
CA LYS A 116 -1.87 -11.56 -1.00
C LYS A 116 -0.98 -12.41 -1.91
N VAL A 117 -1.37 -13.67 -2.10
CA VAL A 117 -0.62 -14.67 -2.90
C VAL A 117 -1.52 -15.29 -3.97
N LYS A 118 -0.92 -15.75 -5.07
CA LYS A 118 -1.62 -16.55 -6.07
C LYS A 118 -2.03 -17.90 -5.45
N PRO A 119 -3.24 -18.42 -5.73
CA PRO A 119 -3.74 -19.66 -5.10
C PRO A 119 -2.81 -20.86 -5.35
N ASP A 120 -2.20 -20.92 -6.53
CA ASP A 120 -1.23 -21.96 -6.93
C ASP A 120 0.05 -21.98 -6.06
N GLN A 121 0.37 -20.86 -5.40
CA GLN A 121 1.61 -20.70 -4.63
C GLN A 121 1.42 -20.94 -3.12
N ILE A 122 0.18 -21.16 -2.65
CA ILE A 122 -0.11 -21.38 -1.22
C ILE A 122 0.67 -22.57 -0.66
N CYS A 123 0.77 -23.67 -1.41
CA CYS A 123 1.51 -24.85 -0.96
C CYS A 123 3.02 -24.57 -0.82
N ASN A 124 3.60 -23.75 -1.70
CA ASN A 124 5.01 -23.38 -1.62
C ASN A 124 5.26 -22.46 -0.41
N LEU A 125 4.37 -21.50 -0.16
CA LEU A 125 4.41 -20.63 1.01
C LEU A 125 4.39 -21.43 2.32
N ILE A 126 3.45 -22.38 2.46
CA ILE A 126 3.33 -23.21 3.67
C ILE A 126 4.59 -24.08 3.86
N LYS A 127 5.15 -24.65 2.78
CA LYS A 127 6.39 -25.44 2.84
C LYS A 127 7.58 -24.59 3.29
N GLN A 128 7.68 -23.35 2.83
CA GLN A 128 8.73 -22.41 3.25
C GLN A 128 8.61 -22.05 4.73
N MET A 129 7.41 -21.72 5.22
CA MET A 129 7.19 -21.37 6.64
C MET A 129 7.58 -22.52 7.59
N LYS A 130 7.27 -23.78 7.22
CA LYS A 130 7.61 -24.96 8.03
C LYS A 130 9.12 -25.25 8.13
N ARG A 131 9.93 -24.75 7.19
CA ARG A 131 11.40 -24.91 7.25
C ARG A 131 12.04 -24.01 8.30
N CYS A 132 11.37 -22.96 8.74
CA CYS A 132 11.90 -22.00 9.72
C CYS A 132 11.64 -22.40 11.19
N THR A 133 10.97 -23.52 11.44
CA THR A 133 10.61 -24.01 12.80
C THR A 133 11.48 -25.16 13.30
N HIS A 134 12.64 -25.41 12.69
CA HIS A 134 13.55 -26.49 13.11
C HIS A 134 14.93 -25.93 13.47
N GLU A 135 15.10 -25.58 14.75
CA GLU A 135 16.40 -25.67 15.47
C GLU A 135 16.28 -26.79 16.50
#